data_AF-A0A7Y3PBU9-F1
#
_entry.id   AF-A0A7Y3PBU9-F1
#
_cell.length_a   1.000
_cell.length_b   1.000
_cell.length_c   1.000
_cell.angle_alpha   90.00
_cell.angle_beta   90.00
_cell.angle_gamma   90.00
#
_symmetry.space_group_name_H-M   'P 1'
#
loop_
_entity.id
_entity.type
_entity.pdbx_description
1 polymer ?
#
loop_
_entity_poly.entity_id
_entity_poly.type
_entity_poly.pdbx_seq_one_letter_code
_entity_poly.pdbx_strand_id
1 'polypeptide(L)'
;MRALANFIGDLAAQGRRRGGLGARLMCVLRYWARYEFGRLRGLDRGQSRLAALAAMSSSGALSPVVRVSIGGGMTAELDVFSAAFLTREILDDGTYRRPGFVPEAGWTVVDVGAHQGLFTLDTARRVGPSGRVVSVEPFAFNRGILERNVAANALAQVSVCPQAAAEEHATKTLYATPYSTGWQSLVLTGDGRVATSVESERLDAILAARGIDRVDLLKVDVEGAWRLVFAGAPETLGRHPRIVMEVEGDEAEVDAARARLRELGYVVERDHSVLFARAEAEIR
;
A
#
# COMPACT_ATOMS: atom_id res chain seq x y z
N MET A 1 -20.47 16.28 9.65
CA MET A 1 -20.60 17.47 8.76
C MET A 1 -19.27 18.14 8.39
N ARG A 2 -18.36 18.46 9.34
CA ARG A 2 -17.03 19.01 9.00
C ARG A 2 -16.15 18.10 8.12
N ALA A 3 -16.14 16.79 8.39
CA ALA A 3 -15.41 15.82 7.57
C ALA A 3 -15.92 15.77 6.11
N LEU A 4 -17.24 15.84 5.92
CA LEU A 4 -17.86 15.87 4.60
C LEU A 4 -17.56 17.18 3.85
N ALA A 5 -17.52 18.32 4.55
CA ALA A 5 -17.18 19.61 3.96
C ALA A 5 -15.70 19.68 3.54
N ASN A 6 -14.78 19.22 4.39
CA ASN A 6 -13.35 19.13 4.05
C ASN A 6 -13.13 18.17 2.87
N PHE A 7 -13.82 17.03 2.90
CA PHE A 7 -13.76 16.03 1.85
C PHE A 7 -14.29 16.53 0.49
N ILE A 8 -15.40 17.28 0.49
CA ILE A 8 -15.91 17.94 -0.73
C ILE A 8 -14.92 19.01 -1.23
N GLY A 9 -14.27 19.73 -0.32
CA GLY A 9 -13.20 20.68 -0.65
C GLY A 9 -11.99 20.01 -1.32
N ASP A 10 -11.50 18.90 -0.75
CA ASP A 10 -10.37 18.13 -1.26
C ASP A 10 -10.70 17.52 -2.65
N LEU A 11 -11.91 16.96 -2.81
CA LEU A 11 -12.41 16.46 -4.09
C LEU A 11 -12.49 17.55 -5.17
N ALA A 12 -12.90 18.77 -4.79
CA ALA A 12 -12.99 19.90 -5.70
C ALA A 12 -11.61 20.42 -6.12
N ALA A 13 -10.63 20.43 -5.19
CA ALA A 13 -9.25 20.87 -5.45
C ALA A 13 -8.49 19.96 -6.43
N GLN A 14 -8.78 18.66 -6.43
CA GLN A 14 -8.14 17.66 -7.29
C GLN A 14 -8.81 17.53 -8.70
N GLY A 15 -9.75 18.42 -9.02
CA GLY A 15 -10.71 18.28 -10.11
C GLY A 15 -10.27 18.83 -11.47
N ARG A 16 -9.23 18.27 -12.10
CA ARG A 16 -9.08 18.34 -13.58
C ARG A 16 -8.38 17.09 -14.12
N ARG A 17 -9.16 16.09 -14.57
CA ARG A 17 -8.95 15.19 -15.73
C ARG A 17 -9.89 13.96 -15.63
N ARG A 18 -10.24 13.40 -16.80
CA ARG A 18 -11.33 12.45 -17.13
C ARG A 18 -11.86 11.56 -15.99
N GLY A 19 -13.19 11.58 -15.82
CA GLY A 19 -13.96 10.89 -14.78
C GLY A 19 -15.01 11.77 -14.09
N GLY A 20 -14.80 13.09 -14.08
CA GLY A 20 -15.74 14.10 -13.56
C GLY A 20 -15.88 14.10 -12.03
N LEU A 21 -16.01 15.30 -11.43
CA LEU A 21 -16.26 15.47 -9.98
C LEU A 21 -17.52 14.72 -9.52
N GLY A 22 -18.55 14.65 -10.39
CA GLY A 22 -19.81 13.98 -10.11
C GLY A 22 -19.68 12.47 -9.89
N ALA A 23 -18.86 11.75 -10.67
CA ALA A 23 -18.70 10.31 -10.49
C ALA A 23 -17.99 9.98 -9.16
N ARG A 24 -16.98 10.78 -8.80
CA ARG A 24 -16.27 10.66 -7.52
C ARG A 24 -17.18 10.96 -6.34
N LEU A 25 -17.93 12.07 -6.41
CA LEU A 25 -18.89 12.45 -5.38
C LEU A 25 -19.96 11.38 -5.20
N MET A 26 -20.52 10.84 -6.28
CA MET A 26 -21.52 9.78 -6.22
C MET A 26 -20.97 8.48 -5.64
N CYS A 27 -19.74 8.11 -6.00
CA CYS A 27 -19.07 6.94 -5.44
C CYS A 27 -18.88 7.08 -3.93
N VAL A 28 -18.44 8.26 -3.47
CA VAL A 28 -18.19 8.49 -2.05
C VAL A 28 -19.50 8.63 -1.27
N LEU A 29 -20.52 9.28 -1.84
CA LEU A 29 -21.84 9.33 -1.22
C LEU A 29 -22.43 7.93 -1.08
N ARG A 30 -22.27 7.06 -2.09
CA ARG A 30 -22.69 5.65 -2.03
C ARG A 30 -21.91 4.88 -0.97
N TYR A 31 -20.58 5.03 -0.94
CA TYR A 31 -19.73 4.43 0.07
C TYR A 31 -20.15 4.87 1.47
N TRP A 32 -20.21 6.18 1.70
CA TRP A 32 -20.54 6.77 3.01
C TRP A 32 -21.94 6.36 3.46
N ALA A 33 -22.94 6.42 2.58
CA ALA A 33 -24.30 5.98 2.90
C ALA A 33 -24.33 4.50 3.31
N ARG A 34 -23.60 3.62 2.60
CA ARG A 34 -23.55 2.19 2.93
C ARG A 34 -22.71 1.89 4.17
N TYR A 35 -21.63 2.62 4.37
CA TYR A 35 -20.76 2.52 5.54
C TYR A 35 -21.51 2.92 6.81
N GLU A 36 -22.18 4.08 6.82
CA GLU A 36 -22.99 4.52 7.96
C GLU A 36 -24.16 3.56 8.20
N PHE A 37 -24.78 3.06 7.14
CA PHE A 37 -25.84 2.06 7.26
C PHE A 37 -25.35 0.74 7.90
N GLY A 38 -24.16 0.26 7.54
CA GLY A 38 -23.52 -0.88 8.18
C GLY A 38 -23.27 -0.64 9.66
N ARG A 39 -22.74 0.55 10.00
CA ARG A 39 -22.46 0.96 11.38
C ARG A 39 -23.73 1.06 12.22
N LEU A 40 -24.82 1.57 11.65
CA LEU A 40 -26.15 1.62 12.29
C LEU A 40 -26.72 0.22 12.58
N ARG A 41 -26.25 -0.82 11.87
CA ARG A 41 -26.60 -2.23 12.14
C ARG A 41 -25.70 -2.90 13.18
N GLY A 42 -24.84 -2.12 13.86
CA GLY A 42 -23.96 -2.65 14.91
C GLY A 42 -22.71 -3.36 14.39
N LEU A 43 -22.43 -3.27 13.08
CA LEU A 43 -21.16 -3.75 12.53
C LEU A 43 -20.02 -2.87 13.05
N ASP A 44 -18.89 -3.49 13.36
CA ASP A 44 -17.69 -2.74 13.70
C ASP A 44 -17.20 -1.89 12.50
N ARG A 45 -16.15 -1.09 12.72
CA ARG A 45 -15.64 -0.17 11.71
C ARG A 45 -15.17 -0.90 10.44
N GLY A 46 -14.48 -2.02 10.58
CA GLY A 46 -13.97 -2.82 9.46
C GLY A 46 -15.10 -3.52 8.70
N GLN A 47 -16.01 -4.16 9.42
CA GLN A 47 -17.20 -4.81 8.86
C GLN A 47 -18.13 -3.82 8.15
N SER A 48 -18.26 -2.60 8.68
CA SER A 48 -19.00 -1.52 8.02
C SER A 48 -18.37 -1.07 6.70
N ARG A 49 -17.02 -1.01 6.64
CA ARG A 49 -16.29 -0.73 5.39
C ARG A 49 -16.50 -1.84 4.38
N LEU A 50 -16.36 -3.10 4.81
CA LEU A 50 -16.56 -4.27 3.95
C LEU A 50 -17.98 -4.34 3.39
N ALA A 51 -19.01 -4.08 4.21
CA ALA A 51 -20.39 -4.02 3.77
C ALA A 51 -20.63 -2.90 2.74
N ALA A 52 -19.98 -1.74 2.91
CA ALA A 52 -20.05 -0.65 1.95
C ALA A 52 -19.44 -1.01 0.60
N LEU A 53 -18.25 -1.61 0.61
CA LEU A 53 -17.55 -2.06 -0.59
C LEU A 53 -18.33 -3.15 -1.32
N ALA A 54 -18.79 -4.19 -0.60
CA ALA A 54 -19.59 -5.25 -1.20
C ALA A 54 -20.87 -4.72 -1.88
N ALA A 55 -21.56 -3.77 -1.25
CA ALA A 55 -22.75 -3.12 -1.81
C ALA A 55 -22.44 -2.25 -3.04
N MET A 56 -21.26 -1.64 -3.11
CA MET A 56 -20.87 -0.87 -4.29
C MET A 56 -20.52 -1.78 -5.47
N SER A 57 -19.87 -2.92 -5.21
CA SER A 57 -19.50 -3.84 -6.29
C SER A 57 -20.70 -4.55 -6.89
N SER A 58 -21.69 -4.94 -6.08
CA SER A 58 -22.91 -5.56 -6.58
C SER A 58 -23.74 -4.62 -7.45
N SER A 59 -23.51 -3.30 -7.32
CA SER A 59 -24.10 -2.28 -8.20
C SER A 59 -23.28 -2.02 -9.48
N GLY A 60 -22.20 -2.77 -9.72
CA GLY A 60 -21.27 -2.56 -10.84
C GLY A 60 -20.45 -1.27 -10.73
N ALA A 61 -20.50 -0.59 -9.57
CA ALA A 61 -19.90 0.73 -9.38
C ALA A 61 -18.45 0.68 -8.88
N LEU A 62 -17.94 -0.49 -8.50
CA LEU A 62 -16.53 -0.67 -8.22
C LEU A 62 -15.78 -1.03 -9.51
N SER A 63 -14.71 -0.27 -9.76
CA SER A 63 -13.74 -0.35 -10.87
C SER A 63 -13.79 0.66 -12.03
N PRO A 64 -14.42 1.86 -11.94
CA PRO A 64 -13.94 2.96 -12.76
C PRO A 64 -12.53 3.34 -12.30
N VAL A 65 -11.57 3.32 -13.22
CA VAL A 65 -10.25 3.92 -12.97
C VAL A 65 -10.35 5.42 -13.31
N VAL A 66 -9.92 6.26 -12.40
CA VAL A 66 -9.90 7.72 -12.55
C VAL A 66 -8.48 8.24 -12.49
N ARG A 67 -8.22 9.33 -13.21
CA ARG A 67 -6.92 10.01 -13.14
C ARG A 67 -6.96 11.17 -12.15
N VAL A 68 -6.09 11.15 -11.15
CA VAL A 68 -5.92 12.20 -10.13
C VAL A 68 -4.56 12.87 -10.28
N SER A 69 -4.44 14.12 -9.84
CA SER A 69 -3.13 14.75 -9.66
C SER A 69 -2.63 14.45 -8.25
N ILE A 70 -1.34 14.11 -8.14
CA ILE A 70 -0.70 13.69 -6.88
C ILE A 70 0.44 14.64 -6.46
N GLY A 71 0.40 15.88 -6.97
CA GLY A 71 1.44 16.88 -6.73
C GLY A 71 2.68 16.71 -7.62
N GLY A 72 3.56 17.72 -7.63
CA GLY A 72 4.82 17.69 -8.40
C GLY A 72 4.64 17.55 -9.92
N GLY A 73 3.48 17.93 -10.46
CA GLY A 73 3.15 17.73 -11.88
C GLY A 73 2.76 16.29 -12.26
N MET A 74 2.79 15.36 -11.31
CA MET A 74 2.48 13.95 -11.56
C MET A 74 0.98 13.66 -11.52
N THR A 75 0.60 12.58 -12.18
CA THR A 75 -0.77 12.04 -12.15
C THR A 75 -0.77 10.54 -11.90
N ALA A 76 -1.81 10.05 -11.21
CA ALA A 76 -2.02 8.62 -11.01
C ALA A 76 -3.41 8.22 -11.52
N GLU A 77 -3.47 7.11 -12.24
CA GLU A 77 -4.66 6.31 -12.43
C GLU A 77 -4.89 5.45 -11.21
N LEU A 78 -6.10 5.47 -10.65
CA LEU A 78 -6.48 4.72 -9.47
C LEU A 78 -7.93 4.26 -9.62
N ASP A 79 -8.30 3.15 -8.99
CA ASP A 79 -9.73 2.89 -8.80
C ASP A 79 -10.35 4.01 -7.93
N VAL A 80 -11.65 4.25 -8.08
CA VAL A 80 -12.30 5.39 -7.40
C VAL A 80 -12.18 5.34 -5.88
N PHE A 81 -12.14 4.17 -5.27
CA PHE A 81 -11.97 4.05 -3.82
C PHE A 81 -10.57 4.52 -3.42
N SER A 82 -9.55 4.00 -4.09
CA SER A 82 -8.16 4.40 -3.88
C SER A 82 -7.94 5.89 -4.14
N ALA A 83 -8.58 6.43 -5.18
CA ALA A 83 -8.56 7.86 -5.48
C ALA A 83 -9.20 8.74 -4.40
N ALA A 84 -10.20 8.23 -3.68
CA ALA A 84 -10.95 8.99 -2.68
C ALA A 84 -10.35 8.91 -1.28
N PHE A 85 -9.73 7.79 -0.91
CA PHE A 85 -9.27 7.53 0.45
C PHE A 85 -7.75 7.45 0.55
N LEU A 86 -7.12 6.60 -0.28
CA LEU A 86 -5.68 6.33 -0.17
C LEU A 86 -4.82 7.52 -0.61
N THR A 87 -5.31 8.36 -1.52
CA THR A 87 -4.63 9.61 -1.89
C THR A 87 -4.41 10.50 -0.68
N ARG A 88 -5.46 10.76 0.10
CA ARG A 88 -5.39 11.55 1.33
C ARG A 88 -4.51 10.86 2.36
N GLU A 89 -4.75 9.58 2.62
CA GLU A 89 -4.05 8.81 3.66
C GLU A 89 -2.53 8.75 3.41
N ILE A 90 -2.12 8.50 2.17
CA ILE A 90 -0.70 8.35 1.82
C ILE A 90 -0.05 9.72 1.54
N LEU A 91 -0.73 10.62 0.82
CA LEU A 91 -0.12 11.87 0.34
C LEU A 91 -0.35 13.06 1.27
N ASP A 92 -1.52 13.19 1.89
CA ASP A 92 -1.84 14.36 2.72
C ASP A 92 -1.54 14.08 4.19
N ASP A 93 -2.14 13.02 4.74
CA ASP A 93 -1.96 12.60 6.13
C ASP A 93 -0.57 12.01 6.36
N GLY A 94 0.05 11.46 5.31
CA GLY A 94 1.42 10.98 5.35
C GLY A 94 1.62 9.77 6.24
N THR A 95 0.72 8.80 6.15
CA THR A 95 0.69 7.57 6.98
C THR A 95 2.04 6.86 7.08
N TYR A 96 2.83 6.86 6.00
CA TYR A 96 4.15 6.23 5.95
C TYR A 96 5.33 7.19 6.18
N ARG A 97 5.06 8.46 6.49
CA ARG A 97 6.06 9.53 6.58
C ARG A 97 6.17 10.03 8.02
N ARG A 98 7.22 9.57 8.69
CA ARG A 98 7.70 10.12 9.96
C ARG A 98 9.14 10.63 9.84
N PRO A 99 9.58 11.56 10.70
CA PRO A 99 10.98 12.00 10.72
C PRO A 99 11.94 10.80 10.78
N GLY A 100 12.92 10.78 9.88
CA GLY A 100 13.85 9.66 9.72
C GLY A 100 13.38 8.52 8.83
N PHE A 101 12.12 8.53 8.37
CA PHE A 101 11.52 7.52 7.47
C PHE A 101 11.03 8.10 6.15
N VAL A 102 11.19 9.41 5.93
CA VAL A 102 10.84 10.05 4.66
C VAL A 102 11.92 9.72 3.63
N PRO A 103 11.58 9.19 2.43
CA PRO A 103 12.55 8.95 1.38
C PRO A 103 13.33 10.22 1.01
N GLU A 104 14.65 10.10 0.91
CA GLU A 104 15.55 11.19 0.51
C GLU A 104 16.16 10.95 -0.87
N ALA A 105 16.74 12.01 -1.45
CA ALA A 105 17.36 11.95 -2.77
C ALA A 105 18.46 10.87 -2.82
N GLY A 106 18.44 10.03 -3.86
CA GLY A 106 19.41 8.96 -4.06
C GLY A 106 19.13 7.66 -3.28
N TRP A 107 18.12 7.62 -2.40
CA TRP A 107 17.80 6.39 -1.66
C TRP A 107 17.32 5.26 -2.57
N THR A 108 17.60 4.03 -2.13
CA THR A 108 16.98 2.81 -2.65
C THR A 108 15.82 2.41 -1.72
N VAL A 109 14.61 2.42 -2.26
CA VAL A 109 13.39 2.12 -1.52
C VAL A 109 12.72 0.87 -2.09
N VAL A 110 12.24 -0.01 -1.22
CA VAL A 110 11.49 -1.21 -1.58
C VAL A 110 10.07 -1.08 -1.05
N ASP A 111 9.08 -1.21 -1.93
CA ASP A 111 7.64 -1.10 -1.63
C ASP A 111 7.00 -2.48 -1.82
N VAL A 112 6.86 -3.24 -0.72
CA VAL A 112 6.22 -4.56 -0.74
C VAL A 112 4.73 -4.42 -0.47
N GLY A 113 3.92 -4.87 -1.43
CA GLY A 113 2.50 -4.54 -1.50
C GLY A 113 2.29 -3.14 -2.07
N ALA A 114 2.84 -2.92 -3.27
CA ALA A 114 2.84 -1.60 -3.90
C ALA A 114 1.46 -1.15 -4.40
N HIS A 115 0.49 -2.07 -4.48
CA HIS A 115 -0.89 -1.79 -4.87
C HIS A 115 -0.95 -1.03 -6.20
N GLN A 116 -1.68 0.08 -6.28
CA GLN A 116 -1.80 0.90 -7.49
C GLN A 116 -0.68 1.95 -7.62
N GLY A 117 0.31 1.90 -6.73
CA GLY A 117 1.55 2.66 -6.83
C GLY A 117 1.55 4.04 -6.19
N LEU A 118 0.56 4.41 -5.37
CA LEU A 118 0.54 5.75 -4.74
C LEU A 118 1.82 6.04 -3.94
N PHE A 119 2.22 5.11 -3.06
CA PHE A 119 3.46 5.24 -2.31
C PHE A 119 4.69 5.20 -3.22
N THR A 120 4.70 4.28 -4.18
CA THR A 120 5.76 4.17 -5.21
C THR A 120 5.97 5.50 -5.95
N LEU A 121 4.92 6.18 -6.40
CA LEU A 121 5.01 7.45 -7.14
C LEU A 121 5.53 8.60 -6.26
N ASP A 122 5.00 8.75 -5.03
CA ASP A 122 5.50 9.78 -4.10
C ASP A 122 6.98 9.55 -3.76
N THR A 123 7.36 8.29 -3.54
CA THR A 123 8.73 7.88 -3.26
C THR A 123 9.64 8.16 -4.46
N ALA A 124 9.25 7.74 -5.66
CA ALA A 124 10.03 7.95 -6.88
C ALA A 124 10.35 9.44 -7.12
N ARG A 125 9.39 10.33 -6.84
CA ARG A 125 9.59 11.78 -6.90
C ARG A 125 10.60 12.28 -5.86
N ARG A 126 10.58 11.75 -4.64
CA ARG A 126 11.45 12.18 -3.54
C ARG A 126 12.89 11.70 -3.71
N VAL A 127 13.07 10.44 -4.09
CA VAL A 127 14.40 9.87 -4.30
C VAL A 127 15.05 10.40 -5.58
N GLY A 128 14.25 10.90 -6.51
CA GLY A 128 14.73 11.48 -7.76
C GLY A 128 15.33 10.45 -8.72
N PRO A 129 15.90 10.90 -9.85
CA PRO A 129 16.41 10.01 -10.90
C PRO A 129 17.68 9.24 -10.51
N SER A 130 18.39 9.67 -9.45
CA SER A 130 19.56 8.98 -8.93
C SER A 130 19.23 7.90 -7.88
N GLY A 131 18.01 7.90 -7.35
CA GLY A 131 17.53 6.86 -6.44
C GLY A 131 17.01 5.63 -7.19
N ARG A 132 16.46 4.68 -6.44
CA ARG A 132 15.84 3.47 -6.98
C ARG A 132 14.57 3.14 -6.19
N VAL A 133 13.54 2.66 -6.89
CA VAL A 133 12.33 2.15 -6.23
C VAL A 133 12.01 0.76 -6.78
N VAL A 134 11.87 -0.24 -5.91
CA VAL A 134 11.44 -1.59 -6.28
C VAL A 134 10.06 -1.83 -5.70
N SER A 135 9.07 -1.97 -6.57
CA SER A 135 7.67 -2.12 -6.21
C SER A 135 7.22 -3.56 -6.45
N VAL A 136 6.84 -4.27 -5.39
CA VAL A 136 6.42 -5.68 -5.45
C VAL A 136 4.90 -5.75 -5.35
N GLU A 137 4.23 -6.17 -6.43
CA GLU A 137 2.77 -6.26 -6.53
C GLU A 137 2.33 -7.50 -7.33
N PRO A 138 1.86 -8.55 -6.64
CA PRO A 138 1.49 -9.80 -7.31
C PRO A 138 0.14 -9.74 -8.04
N PHE A 139 -0.79 -8.88 -7.62
CA PHE A 139 -2.12 -8.84 -8.21
C PHE A 139 -2.13 -8.10 -9.54
N ALA A 140 -2.45 -8.83 -10.60
CA ALA A 140 -2.35 -8.35 -11.98
C ALA A 140 -3.13 -7.04 -12.24
N PHE A 141 -4.30 -6.85 -11.63
CA PHE A 141 -5.09 -5.64 -11.81
C PHE A 141 -4.39 -4.40 -11.23
N ASN A 142 -3.91 -4.49 -9.99
CA ASN A 142 -3.20 -3.40 -9.33
C ASN A 142 -1.86 -3.14 -9.98
N ARG A 143 -1.10 -4.19 -10.26
CA ARG A 143 0.15 -4.11 -11.00
C ARG A 143 -0.02 -3.40 -12.34
N GLY A 144 -1.05 -3.74 -13.11
CA GLY A 144 -1.30 -3.09 -14.39
C GLY A 144 -1.62 -1.59 -14.26
N ILE A 145 -2.27 -1.16 -13.18
CA ILE A 145 -2.46 0.26 -12.86
C ILE A 145 -1.13 0.91 -12.47
N LEU A 146 -0.36 0.28 -11.60
CA LEU A 146 0.97 0.74 -11.17
C LEU A 146 1.93 0.91 -12.36
N GLU A 147 2.00 -0.05 -13.28
CA GLU A 147 2.83 0.03 -14.49
C GLU A 147 2.44 1.20 -15.39
N ARG A 148 1.13 1.41 -15.60
CA ARG A 148 0.64 2.58 -16.35
C ARG A 148 0.99 3.89 -15.65
N ASN A 149 0.93 3.93 -14.32
CA ASN A 149 1.32 5.09 -13.54
C ASN A 149 2.81 5.40 -13.65
N VAL A 150 3.68 4.39 -13.52
CA VAL A 150 5.12 4.52 -13.71
C VAL A 150 5.43 5.06 -15.11
N ALA A 151 4.81 4.48 -16.15
CA ALA A 151 5.01 4.91 -17.53
C ALA A 151 4.50 6.34 -17.79
N ALA A 152 3.32 6.69 -17.29
CA ALA A 152 2.71 8.01 -17.49
C ALA A 152 3.51 9.16 -16.86
N ASN A 153 4.34 8.87 -15.86
CA ASN A 153 5.20 9.85 -15.19
C ASN A 153 6.69 9.70 -15.57
N ALA A 154 7.02 8.84 -16.54
CA ALA A 154 8.39 8.60 -17.01
C ALA A 154 9.39 8.26 -15.90
N LEU A 155 8.98 7.44 -14.93
CA LEU A 155 9.76 7.11 -13.74
C LEU A 155 10.72 5.93 -14.01
N ALA A 156 11.79 6.19 -14.75
CA ALA A 156 12.76 5.17 -15.17
C ALA A 156 13.49 4.47 -14.00
N GLN A 157 13.53 5.10 -12.83
CA GLN A 157 14.14 4.55 -11.61
C GLN A 157 13.24 3.56 -10.85
N VAL A 158 12.01 3.32 -11.32
CA VAL A 158 11.06 2.40 -10.69
C VAL A 158 11.08 1.06 -11.42
N SER A 159 11.26 -0.03 -10.67
CA SER A 159 11.12 -1.41 -11.15
C SER A 159 9.89 -2.05 -10.53
N VAL A 160 8.97 -2.55 -11.35
CA VAL A 160 7.76 -3.27 -10.90
C VAL A 160 8.00 -4.79 -10.97
N CYS A 161 7.69 -5.49 -9.88
CA CYS A 161 7.90 -6.93 -9.72
C CYS A 161 6.54 -7.64 -9.62
N PRO A 162 6.24 -8.60 -10.50
CA PRO A 162 4.98 -9.33 -10.47
C PRO A 162 4.91 -10.46 -9.44
N GLN A 163 6.00 -10.74 -8.73
CA GLN A 163 6.02 -11.77 -7.68
C GLN A 163 5.40 -11.25 -6.38
N ALA A 164 4.90 -12.16 -5.55
CA ALA A 164 4.68 -11.89 -4.15
C ALA A 164 5.99 -12.12 -3.37
N ALA A 165 6.39 -11.20 -2.50
CA ALA A 165 7.53 -11.43 -1.62
C ALA A 165 7.15 -12.46 -0.55
N ALA A 166 7.85 -13.59 -0.53
CA ALA A 166 7.58 -14.71 0.38
C ALA A 166 8.89 -15.45 0.73
N GLU A 167 8.79 -16.57 1.44
CA GLU A 167 9.93 -17.34 1.94
C GLU A 167 10.70 -18.13 0.86
N GLU A 168 10.08 -18.38 -0.29
CA GLU A 168 10.65 -19.21 -1.36
C GLU A 168 10.06 -18.90 -2.74
N HIS A 169 10.70 -19.44 -3.78
CA HIS A 169 10.15 -19.45 -5.13
C HIS A 169 9.08 -20.53 -5.28
N ALA A 170 7.82 -20.13 -5.38
CA ALA A 170 6.69 -21.04 -5.51
C ALA A 170 5.47 -20.35 -6.12
N THR A 171 4.57 -21.13 -6.72
CA THR A 171 3.22 -20.67 -7.02
C THR A 171 2.36 -20.73 -5.75
N LYS A 172 1.80 -19.59 -5.33
CA LYS A 172 0.98 -19.45 -4.11
C LYS A 172 -0.41 -18.92 -4.42
N THR A 173 -1.34 -19.18 -3.51
CA THR A 173 -2.67 -18.58 -3.56
C THR A 173 -2.64 -17.19 -2.93
N LEU A 174 -3.02 -16.20 -3.71
CA LEU A 174 -3.35 -14.86 -3.23
C LEU A 174 -4.87 -14.78 -3.01
N TYR A 175 -5.27 -14.45 -1.80
CA TYR A 175 -6.65 -14.23 -1.42
C TYR A 175 -6.96 -12.74 -1.56
N ALA A 176 -7.83 -12.42 -2.51
CA ALA A 176 -8.30 -11.06 -2.75
C ALA A 176 -9.78 -10.95 -2.40
N THR A 177 -10.22 -9.83 -1.84
CA THR A 177 -11.67 -9.56 -1.85
C THR A 177 -12.11 -9.18 -3.26
N PRO A 178 -13.24 -9.70 -3.76
CA PRO A 178 -13.77 -9.29 -5.07
C PRO A 178 -14.18 -7.80 -5.12
N TYR A 179 -14.22 -7.12 -3.98
CA TYR A 179 -14.79 -5.77 -3.82
C TYR A 179 -13.79 -4.73 -3.28
N SER A 180 -12.54 -5.12 -3.03
CA SER A 180 -11.46 -4.20 -2.65
C SER A 180 -10.21 -4.56 -3.41
N THR A 181 -9.54 -3.54 -3.93
CA THR A 181 -8.25 -3.68 -4.58
C THR A 181 -7.13 -3.69 -3.54
N GLY A 182 -7.34 -3.15 -2.33
CA GLY A 182 -6.30 -3.07 -1.29
C GLY A 182 -6.15 -4.33 -0.43
N TRP A 183 -7.22 -5.11 -0.27
CA TRP A 183 -7.29 -6.16 0.75
C TRP A 183 -6.89 -7.52 0.16
N GLN A 184 -5.59 -7.65 -0.12
CA GLN A 184 -5.02 -8.80 -0.81
C GLN A 184 -3.86 -9.38 -0.01
N SER A 185 -3.94 -10.68 0.27
CA SER A 185 -2.97 -11.33 1.14
C SER A 185 -2.65 -12.74 0.66
N LEU A 186 -1.41 -13.19 0.88
CA LEU A 186 -1.05 -14.61 0.73
C LEU A 186 -1.61 -15.47 1.88
N VAL A 187 -2.05 -14.84 2.96
CA VAL A 187 -2.70 -15.51 4.09
C VAL A 187 -4.21 -15.33 3.93
N LEU A 188 -4.98 -16.38 4.18
CA LEU A 188 -6.43 -16.26 4.19
C LEU A 188 -6.86 -15.40 5.38
N THR A 189 -7.28 -14.17 5.11
CA THR A 189 -7.84 -13.25 6.10
C THR A 189 -9.36 -13.14 5.92
N GLY A 190 -10.17 -13.66 6.86
CA GLY A 190 -11.62 -13.54 6.86
C GLY A 190 -12.38 -14.26 5.73
N ASP A 191 -13.71 -14.11 5.71
CA ASP A 191 -14.60 -14.82 4.77
C ASP A 191 -14.76 -14.12 3.40
N GLY A 192 -15.18 -14.87 2.37
CA GLY A 192 -15.61 -14.31 1.07
C GLY A 192 -14.49 -13.87 0.12
N ARG A 193 -13.26 -14.37 0.31
CA ARG A 193 -12.12 -14.09 -0.57
C ARG A 193 -12.16 -14.93 -1.85
N VAL A 194 -11.74 -14.32 -2.95
CA VAL A 194 -11.46 -15.01 -4.22
C VAL A 194 -9.98 -15.39 -4.25
N ALA A 195 -9.72 -16.65 -4.51
CA ALA A 195 -8.37 -17.17 -4.70
C ALA A 195 -7.90 -16.89 -6.14
N THR A 196 -6.71 -16.33 -6.27
CA THR A 196 -5.97 -16.28 -7.54
C THR A 196 -4.56 -16.82 -7.35
N SER A 197 -3.99 -17.37 -8.40
CA SER A 197 -2.64 -17.95 -8.35
C SER A 197 -1.62 -16.89 -8.72
N VAL A 198 -0.57 -16.76 -7.91
CA VAL A 198 0.53 -15.82 -8.15
C VAL A 198 1.87 -16.52 -7.94
N GLU A 199 2.88 -16.07 -8.66
CA GLU A 199 4.26 -16.49 -8.38
C GLU A 199 4.77 -15.74 -7.15
N SER A 200 5.50 -16.43 -6.31
CA SER A 200 6.18 -15.88 -5.14
C SER A 200 7.69 -16.09 -5.26
N GLU A 201 8.45 -15.24 -4.58
CA GLU A 201 9.92 -15.28 -4.58
C GLU A 201 10.46 -14.66 -3.29
N ARG A 202 11.65 -15.08 -2.87
CA ARG A 202 12.41 -14.44 -1.79
C ARG A 202 12.66 -12.98 -2.12
N LEU A 203 12.40 -12.08 -1.18
CA LEU A 203 12.71 -10.66 -1.36
C LEU A 203 14.19 -10.45 -1.67
N ASP A 204 15.10 -11.17 -0.99
CA ASP A 204 16.53 -11.10 -1.28
C ASP A 204 16.84 -11.46 -2.75
N ALA A 205 16.18 -12.48 -3.31
CA ALA A 205 16.36 -12.88 -4.71
C ALA A 205 15.79 -11.83 -5.69
N ILE A 206 14.63 -11.24 -5.38
CA ILE A 206 14.04 -10.13 -6.14
C ILE A 206 15.02 -8.95 -6.23
N LEU A 207 15.68 -8.61 -5.12
CA LEU A 207 16.64 -7.51 -5.03
C LEU A 207 17.97 -7.84 -5.70
N ALA A 208 18.51 -9.04 -5.49
CA ALA A 208 19.75 -9.52 -6.12
C ALA A 208 19.64 -9.51 -7.65
N ALA A 209 18.51 -9.97 -8.21
CA ALA A 209 18.25 -9.95 -9.65
C ALA A 209 18.25 -8.53 -10.26
N ARG A 210 18.14 -7.49 -9.44
CA ARG A 210 18.16 -6.06 -9.83
C ARG A 210 19.47 -5.36 -9.45
N GLY A 211 20.45 -6.11 -8.95
CA GLY A 211 21.73 -5.56 -8.49
C GLY A 211 21.54 -4.56 -7.35
N ILE A 212 20.64 -4.87 -6.42
CA ILE A 212 20.39 -4.08 -5.22
C ILE A 212 20.99 -4.82 -4.03
N ASP A 213 22.00 -4.21 -3.44
CA ASP A 213 22.77 -4.71 -2.29
C ASP A 213 22.52 -3.92 -1.00
N ARG A 214 21.87 -2.75 -1.12
CA ARG A 214 21.49 -1.88 -0.01
C ARG A 214 20.10 -1.32 -0.23
N VAL A 215 19.30 -1.37 0.84
CA VAL A 215 17.97 -0.75 0.93
C VAL A 215 18.04 0.29 2.02
N ASP A 216 17.64 1.53 1.70
CA ASP A 216 17.57 2.61 2.69
C ASP A 216 16.24 2.59 3.43
N LEU A 217 15.16 2.25 2.73
CA LEU A 217 13.80 2.13 3.27
C LEU A 217 13.05 0.92 2.68
N LEU A 218 12.48 0.09 3.54
CA LEU A 218 11.62 -1.04 3.20
C LEU A 218 10.21 -0.78 3.73
N LYS A 219 9.25 -0.56 2.83
CA LYS A 219 7.82 -0.58 3.15
C LYS A 219 7.30 -2.02 3.06
N VAL A 220 6.53 -2.45 4.06
CA VAL A 220 5.82 -3.74 4.07
C VAL A 220 4.36 -3.52 4.40
N ASP A 221 3.49 -3.73 3.42
CA ASP A 221 2.04 -3.61 3.56
C ASP A 221 1.41 -4.76 2.76
N VAL A 222 1.29 -5.91 3.40
CA VAL A 222 0.93 -7.19 2.75
C VAL A 222 -0.22 -7.90 3.45
N GLU A 223 -1.06 -7.13 4.14
CA GLU A 223 -2.34 -7.60 4.71
C GLU A 223 -2.19 -8.90 5.52
N GLY A 224 -1.26 -8.90 6.49
CA GLY A 224 -1.02 -10.03 7.41
C GLY A 224 0.07 -11.03 6.96
N ALA A 225 0.60 -10.93 5.73
CA ALA A 225 1.63 -11.83 5.23
C ALA A 225 3.08 -11.44 5.58
N TRP A 226 3.30 -10.50 6.51
CA TRP A 226 4.62 -9.91 6.79
C TRP A 226 5.67 -10.95 7.21
N ARG A 227 5.27 -12.04 7.89
CA ARG A 227 6.18 -13.13 8.29
C ARG A 227 6.82 -13.81 7.09
N LEU A 228 6.06 -13.99 6.01
CA LEU A 228 6.55 -14.61 4.77
C LEU A 228 7.60 -13.70 4.10
N VAL A 229 7.32 -12.40 4.06
CA VAL A 229 8.27 -11.39 3.57
C VAL A 229 9.57 -11.45 4.36
N PHE A 230 9.49 -11.50 5.70
CA PHE A 230 10.67 -11.50 6.56
C PHE A 230 11.47 -12.79 6.43
N ALA A 231 10.81 -13.94 6.30
CA ALA A 231 11.47 -15.22 6.06
C ALA A 231 12.23 -15.24 4.72
N GLY A 232 11.75 -14.49 3.71
CA GLY A 232 12.41 -14.36 2.41
C GLY A 232 13.46 -13.26 2.31
N ALA A 233 13.67 -12.48 3.38
CA ALA A 233 14.53 -11.29 3.39
C ALA A 233 15.65 -11.29 4.46
N PRO A 234 16.23 -12.43 4.92
CA PRO A 234 17.21 -12.40 6.00
C PRO A 234 18.45 -11.54 5.69
N GLU A 235 18.93 -11.53 4.44
CA GLU A 235 20.11 -10.76 4.06
C GLU A 235 19.81 -9.26 4.04
N THR A 236 18.65 -8.88 3.50
CA THR A 236 18.17 -7.50 3.49
C THR A 236 17.95 -6.99 4.91
N LEU A 237 17.23 -7.75 5.74
CA LEU A 237 16.93 -7.37 7.13
C LEU A 237 18.20 -7.29 8.00
N GLY A 238 19.18 -8.15 7.76
CA GLY A 238 20.49 -8.12 8.43
C GLY A 238 21.36 -6.91 8.09
N ARG A 239 21.04 -6.16 7.03
CA ARG A 239 21.67 -4.87 6.69
C ARG A 239 20.97 -3.67 7.32
N HIS A 240 19.94 -3.92 8.11
CA HIS A 240 19.17 -2.93 8.86
C HIS A 240 18.62 -1.74 8.05
N PRO A 241 17.86 -1.95 6.95
CA PRO A 241 17.12 -0.87 6.30
C PRO A 241 16.16 -0.21 7.28
N ARG A 242 15.80 1.06 7.08
CA ARG A 242 14.61 1.59 7.79
C ARG A 242 13.39 0.80 7.34
N ILE A 243 12.49 0.46 8.26
CA ILE A 243 11.28 -0.29 7.95
C ILE A 243 10.05 0.54 8.33
N VAL A 244 9.09 0.60 7.41
CA VAL A 244 7.74 1.09 7.66
C VAL A 244 6.79 -0.04 7.33
N MET A 245 6.07 -0.56 8.33
CA MET A 245 5.29 -1.77 8.17
C MET A 245 3.88 -1.58 8.71
N GLU A 246 2.88 -1.78 7.84
CA GLU A 246 1.49 -1.91 8.29
C GLU A 246 1.25 -3.33 8.79
N VAL A 247 0.67 -3.44 9.98
CA VAL A 247 0.35 -4.72 10.61
C VAL A 247 -1.16 -4.85 10.72
N GLU A 248 -1.73 -5.70 9.88
CA GLU A 248 -3.13 -6.10 9.96
C GLU A 248 -3.29 -7.21 11.01
N GLY A 249 -4.12 -6.96 12.01
CA GLY A 249 -4.36 -7.91 13.10
C GLY A 249 -4.77 -7.24 14.41
N ASP A 250 -4.85 -8.05 15.46
CA ASP A 250 -5.08 -7.56 16.82
C ASP A 250 -3.78 -7.09 17.50
N GLU A 251 -3.87 -6.65 18.74
CA GLU A 251 -2.71 -6.19 19.51
C GLU A 251 -1.65 -7.29 19.68
N ALA A 252 -2.04 -8.57 19.73
CA ALA A 252 -1.08 -9.67 19.85
C ALA A 252 -0.24 -9.81 18.58
N GLU A 253 -0.86 -9.62 17.41
CA GLU A 253 -0.16 -9.63 16.13
C GLU A 253 0.82 -8.46 16.00
N VAL A 254 0.42 -7.26 16.43
CA VAL A 254 1.29 -6.08 16.49
C VAL A 254 2.47 -6.31 17.44
N ASP A 255 2.24 -6.88 18.61
CA ASP A 255 3.32 -7.17 19.56
C ASP A 255 4.27 -8.26 19.05
N ALA A 256 3.77 -9.27 18.34
CA ALA A 256 4.61 -10.27 17.68
C ALA A 256 5.51 -9.63 16.61
N ALA A 257 4.98 -8.73 15.79
CA ALA A 257 5.76 -7.99 14.80
C ALA A 257 6.83 -7.11 15.45
N ARG A 258 6.49 -6.40 16.54
CA ARG A 258 7.44 -5.59 17.31
C ARG A 258 8.54 -6.42 17.96
N ALA A 259 8.18 -7.55 18.57
CA ALA A 259 9.15 -8.48 19.16
C ALA A 259 10.13 -8.97 18.11
N ARG A 260 9.62 -9.38 16.94
CA ARG A 260 10.47 -9.87 15.84
C ARG A 260 11.44 -8.80 15.33
N LEU A 261 10.99 -7.56 15.17
CA LEU A 261 11.86 -6.45 14.79
C LEU A 261 12.92 -6.17 15.86
N ARG A 262 12.59 -6.23 17.15
CA ARG A 262 13.58 -6.04 18.23
C ARG A 262 14.63 -7.14 18.27
N GLU A 263 14.25 -8.40 18.05
CA GLU A 263 15.18 -9.52 17.91
C GLU A 263 16.18 -9.30 16.77
N LEU A 264 15.73 -8.62 15.71
CA LEU A 264 16.56 -8.23 14.57
C LEU A 264 17.33 -6.92 14.82
N GLY A 265 17.41 -6.41 16.06
CA GLY A 265 18.23 -5.24 16.41
C GLY A 265 17.62 -3.88 16.06
N TYR A 266 16.30 -3.82 15.85
CA TYR A 266 15.61 -2.56 15.59
C TYR A 266 15.01 -1.92 16.84
N VAL A 267 15.05 -0.59 16.88
CA VAL A 267 14.20 0.22 17.75
C VAL A 267 12.90 0.51 17.01
N VAL A 268 11.78 0.17 17.64
CA VAL A 268 10.45 0.18 17.02
C VAL A 268 9.53 1.18 17.70
N GLU A 269 9.04 2.12 16.90
CA GLU A 269 8.00 3.09 17.23
C GLU A 269 6.68 2.66 16.55
N ARG A 270 5.54 2.99 17.14
CA ARG A 270 4.22 2.68 16.57
C ARG A 270 3.42 3.97 16.41
N ASP A 271 2.73 4.07 15.28
CA ASP A 271 1.70 5.06 15.03
C ASP A 271 0.48 4.36 14.42
N HIS A 272 -0.63 4.34 15.15
CA HIS A 272 -1.83 3.61 14.73
C HIS A 272 -1.54 2.13 14.33
N SER A 273 -1.81 1.73 13.08
CA SER A 273 -1.54 0.39 12.53
C SER A 273 -0.11 0.22 11.99
N VAL A 274 0.70 1.28 12.00
CA VAL A 274 2.02 1.31 11.34
C VAL A 274 3.14 1.25 12.36
N LEU A 275 4.09 0.35 12.12
CA LEU A 275 5.35 0.23 12.83
C LEU A 275 6.47 0.92 12.04
N PHE A 276 7.28 1.70 12.75
CA PHE A 276 8.45 2.39 12.24
C PHE A 276 9.68 1.83 12.95
N ALA A 277 10.61 1.24 12.21
CA ALA A 277 11.75 0.56 12.77
C ALA A 277 13.08 1.00 12.13
N ARG A 278 14.05 1.37 12.96
CA ARG A 278 15.40 1.76 12.53
C ARG A 278 16.45 1.06 13.40
N ALA A 279 17.67 0.91 12.89
CA ALA A 279 18.74 0.27 13.62
C ALA A 279 19.04 1.04 14.92
N GLU A 280 19.32 0.32 16.01
CA GLU A 280 19.70 0.94 17.28
C GLU A 280 20.94 1.85 17.16
N ALA A 281 21.84 1.51 16.24
CA ALA A 281 23.05 2.28 15.96
C ALA A 281 22.79 3.68 15.40
N GLU A 282 21.61 3.97 14.82
CA GLU A 282 21.27 5.29 14.26
C GLU A 282 20.75 6.29 15.32
N ILE A 283 20.57 5.86 16.57
CA ILE A 283 20.00 6.70 17.64
C ILE A 283 21.10 7.31 18.52
N ARG A 284 22.34 6.83 18.41
CA ARG A 284 23.51 7.32 19.15
C ARG A 284 24.23 8.43 18.41
#